data_AF-A0AAV8XGC5-F1
#
_entry.id   AF-A0AAV8XGC5-F1
#
_cell.length_a   1.000
_cell.length_b   1.000
_cell.length_c   1.000
_cell.angle_alpha   90.00
_cell.angle_beta   90.00
_cell.angle_gamma   90.00
#
_symmetry.space_group_name_H-M   'P 1'
#
loop_
_entity.id
_entity.type
_entity.pdbx_description
1 polymer ?
#
loop_
_entity_poly.entity_id
_entity_poly.type
_entity_poly.pdbx_seq_one_letter_code
_entity_poly.pdbx_strand_id
1 'polypeptide(L)'
;MAPSEIVCAGVSLVASLLLCELEKICKEKCKKKRSLWIRAWISRRNRLGASSTLLKELSLEDKEAYKNHLRMTPEKFDELLSIVGLKIQKQSTWFRQPISARTRLEITLRYLASGDSLTSLQYLYGVPKNTILVFLPKVLTAISDVLQSFIKVLLKLKLF
;
A
#
# COMPACT_ATOMS: atom_id res chain seq x y z
N MET A 1 -17.51 46.17 16.43
CA MET A 1 -17.10 44.95 15.69
C MET A 1 -16.94 45.35 14.24
N ALA A 2 -15.75 45.14 13.69
CA ALA A 2 -15.51 45.45 12.29
C ALA A 2 -16.29 44.47 11.41
N PRO A 3 -16.83 44.90 10.25
CA PRO A 3 -17.57 44.02 9.35
C PRO A 3 -16.76 42.80 8.89
N SER A 4 -15.42 42.89 8.88
CA SER A 4 -14.51 41.78 8.60
C SER A 4 -14.55 40.67 9.65
N GLU A 5 -14.72 41.00 10.93
CA GLU A 5 -14.78 40.01 12.02
C GLU A 5 -16.04 39.15 11.93
N ILE A 6 -17.15 39.76 11.52
CA ILE A 6 -18.44 39.08 11.33
C ILE A 6 -18.36 38.08 10.17
N VAL A 7 -17.72 38.47 9.06
CA VAL A 7 -17.52 37.59 7.90
C VAL A 7 -16.59 36.43 8.26
N CYS A 8 -15.47 36.69 8.96
CA CYS A 8 -14.55 35.63 9.40
C CYS A 8 -15.22 34.64 10.36
N ALA A 9 -16.02 35.13 11.32
CA ALA A 9 -16.77 34.27 12.24
C ALA A 9 -17.79 33.40 11.49
N GLY A 10 -18.50 33.98 10.50
CA GLY A 10 -19.43 33.24 9.64
C GLY A 10 -18.75 32.14 8.82
N VAL A 11 -17.61 32.44 8.19
CA VAL A 11 -16.83 31.44 7.44
C VAL A 11 -16.31 30.33 8.34
N SER A 12 -15.84 30.66 9.55
CA SER A 12 -15.38 29.67 10.53
C SER A 12 -16.52 28.73 10.97
N LEU A 13 -17.71 29.28 11.23
CA LEU A 13 -18.89 28.50 11.58
C LEU A 13 -19.27 27.52 10.45
N VAL A 14 -19.35 28.00 9.21
CA VAL A 14 -19.69 27.16 8.04
C VAL A 14 -18.64 26.08 7.81
N ALA A 15 -17.34 26.41 7.92
CA ALA A 15 -16.26 25.43 7.80
C ALA A 15 -16.35 24.34 8.88
N SER A 16 -16.64 24.73 10.14
CA SER A 16 -16.82 23.78 11.24
C SER A 16 -18.01 22.85 11.03
N LEU A 17 -19.14 23.38 10.50
CA LEU A 17 -20.34 22.60 10.20
C LEU A 17 -20.07 21.58 9.09
N LEU A 18 -19.37 22.00 8.03
CA LEU A 18 -18.96 21.13 6.92
C LEU A 18 -18.02 20.02 7.38
N LEU A 19 -17.02 20.34 8.20
CA LEU A 19 -16.11 19.33 8.77
C LEU A 19 -16.88 18.29 9.59
N CYS A 20 -17.83 18.74 10.41
CA CYS A 20 -18.64 17.86 11.23
C CYS A 20 -19.52 16.93 10.36
N GLU A 21 -20.07 17.42 9.25
CA GLU A 21 -20.87 16.61 8.33
C GLU A 21 -20.00 15.57 7.59
N LEU A 22 -18.79 15.95 7.15
CA LEU A 22 -17.84 15.01 6.57
C LEU A 22 -17.45 13.90 7.57
N GLU A 23 -17.22 14.23 8.84
CA GLU A 23 -16.95 13.25 9.88
C GLU A 23 -18.10 12.27 10.10
N LYS A 24 -19.36 12.73 10.07
CA LYS A 24 -20.54 11.86 10.18
C LYS A 24 -20.62 10.89 9.01
N ILE A 25 -20.47 11.38 7.78
CA ILE A 25 -20.47 10.55 6.56
C ILE A 25 -19.35 9.50 6.62
N CYS A 26 -18.17 9.87 7.13
CA CYS A 26 -17.07 8.95 7.36
C CYS A 26 -17.42 7.88 8.40
N LYS A 27 -18.01 8.27 9.55
CA LYS A 27 -18.42 7.35 10.62
C LYS A 27 -19.49 6.35 10.17
N GLU A 28 -20.48 6.78 9.39
CA GLU A 28 -21.55 5.90 8.88
C GLU A 28 -21.04 4.83 7.93
N LYS A 29 -20.10 5.18 7.03
CA LYS A 29 -19.44 4.20 6.16
C LYS A 29 -18.70 3.12 6.96
N CYS A 30 -18.19 3.45 8.14
CA CYS A 30 -17.49 2.51 9.03
C CYS A 30 -18.41 1.56 9.81
N LYS A 31 -19.71 1.86 9.95
CA LYS A 31 -20.67 1.06 10.74
C LYS A 31 -21.25 -0.17 10.02
N LYS A 32 -20.95 -0.37 8.73
CA LYS A 32 -21.44 -1.54 7.99
C LYS A 32 -20.86 -2.83 8.59
N LYS A 33 -21.72 -3.65 9.22
CA LYS A 33 -21.34 -4.96 9.76
C LYS A 33 -20.79 -5.82 8.63
N ARG A 34 -19.62 -6.43 8.84
CA ARG A 34 -19.04 -7.37 7.86
C ARG A 34 -19.90 -8.63 7.83
N SER A 35 -20.42 -9.01 6.67
CA SER A 35 -21.16 -10.28 6.52
C SER A 35 -20.24 -11.49 6.39
N LEU A 36 -18.99 -11.29 5.98
CA LEU A 36 -18.03 -12.37 5.71
C LEU A 36 -16.63 -11.99 6.21
N TRP A 37 -15.95 -12.96 6.85
CA TRP A 37 -14.59 -12.81 7.36
C TRP A 37 -13.58 -12.59 6.21
N ILE A 38 -13.62 -13.43 5.19
CA ILE A 38 -12.83 -13.35 3.95
C ILE A 38 -13.70 -13.86 2.79
N ARG A 39 -13.60 -13.26 1.60
CA ARG A 39 -14.24 -13.77 0.37
C ARG A 39 -13.51 -15.04 -0.10
N ALA A 40 -14.25 -16.09 -0.50
CA ALA A 40 -13.67 -17.38 -0.87
C ALA A 40 -12.53 -17.29 -1.89
N TRP A 41 -12.67 -16.46 -2.92
CA TRP A 41 -11.62 -16.29 -3.95
C TRP A 41 -10.34 -15.64 -3.41
N ILE A 42 -10.44 -14.71 -2.44
CA ILE A 42 -9.30 -14.08 -1.74
C ILE A 42 -8.58 -15.09 -0.85
N SER A 43 -9.30 -16.07 -0.30
CA SER A 43 -8.71 -17.14 0.50
C SER A 43 -7.74 -18.00 -0.32
N ARG A 44 -7.92 -18.06 -1.64
CA ARG A 44 -7.08 -18.86 -2.57
C ARG A 44 -5.83 -18.12 -3.06
N ARG A 45 -5.50 -16.94 -2.52
CA ARG A 45 -4.38 -16.11 -2.98
C ARG A 45 -3.02 -16.82 -3.01
N ASN A 46 -2.76 -17.76 -2.09
CA ASN A 46 -1.48 -18.47 -2.05
C ASN A 46 -1.32 -19.46 -3.21
N ARG A 47 -2.42 -19.80 -3.90
CA ARG A 47 -2.46 -20.69 -5.06
C ARG A 47 -2.66 -19.91 -6.36
N LEU A 48 -3.51 -18.88 -6.34
CA LEU A 48 -3.98 -18.19 -7.55
C LEU A 48 -3.54 -16.73 -7.67
N GLY A 49 -2.93 -16.15 -6.63
CA GLY A 49 -2.47 -14.76 -6.67
C GLY A 49 -1.21 -14.64 -7.50
N ALA A 50 -1.02 -13.49 -8.16
CA ALA A 50 0.14 -13.23 -9.02
C ALA A 50 1.50 -13.47 -8.35
N SER A 51 1.60 -13.25 -7.04
CA SER A 51 2.81 -13.56 -6.25
C SER A 51 3.19 -15.04 -6.28
N SER A 52 2.18 -15.93 -6.23
CA SER A 52 2.38 -17.38 -6.22
C SER A 52 2.45 -18.01 -7.61
N THR A 53 1.90 -17.33 -8.63
CA THR A 53 1.80 -17.81 -10.01
C THR A 53 2.67 -16.94 -10.93
N LEU A 54 2.09 -15.89 -11.52
CA LEU A 54 2.71 -15.04 -12.55
C LEU A 54 4.16 -14.64 -12.22
N LEU A 55 4.43 -14.11 -11.03
CA LEU A 55 5.77 -13.65 -10.69
C LEU A 55 6.79 -14.79 -10.56
N LYS A 56 6.37 -16.01 -10.22
CA LYS A 56 7.25 -17.17 -10.24
C LYS A 56 7.57 -17.59 -11.67
N GLU A 57 6.56 -17.68 -12.52
CA GLU A 57 6.71 -18.00 -13.94
C GLU A 57 7.65 -16.98 -14.62
N LEU A 58 7.36 -15.69 -14.45
CA LEU A 58 8.21 -14.62 -15.00
C LEU A 58 9.65 -14.67 -14.44
N SER A 59 9.83 -14.97 -13.15
CA SER A 59 11.19 -15.05 -12.58
C SER A 59 12.04 -16.17 -13.18
N LEU A 60 11.40 -17.26 -13.65
CA LEU A 60 12.06 -18.44 -14.20
C LEU A 60 12.20 -18.39 -15.72
N GLU A 61 11.16 -17.91 -16.41
CA GLU A 61 11.04 -18.02 -17.87
C GLU A 61 11.38 -16.69 -18.59
N ASP A 62 11.00 -15.54 -18.02
CA ASP A 62 11.16 -14.22 -18.66
C ASP A 62 11.52 -13.11 -17.66
N LYS A 63 12.82 -12.99 -17.42
CA LYS A 63 13.39 -11.98 -16.51
C LYS A 63 13.13 -10.55 -16.97
N GLU A 64 13.01 -10.30 -18.28
CA GLU A 64 12.74 -8.97 -18.80
C GLU A 64 11.30 -8.56 -18.56
N ALA A 65 10.34 -9.47 -18.74
CA ALA A 65 8.95 -9.24 -18.34
C ALA A 65 8.81 -9.07 -16.82
N TYR A 66 9.54 -9.84 -16.01
CA TYR A 66 9.59 -9.64 -14.55
C TYR A 66 10.09 -8.22 -14.21
N LYS A 67 11.20 -7.81 -14.84
CA LYS A 67 11.78 -6.48 -14.68
C LYS A 67 10.83 -5.39 -15.15
N ASN A 68 10.07 -5.60 -16.22
CA ASN A 68 9.05 -4.65 -16.66
C ASN A 68 7.89 -4.54 -15.66
N HIS A 69 7.51 -5.67 -15.05
CA HIS A 69 6.41 -5.73 -14.06
C HIS A 69 6.76 -5.03 -12.74
N LEU A 70 7.99 -5.17 -12.22
CA LEU A 70 8.41 -4.62 -10.93
C LEU A 70 9.44 -3.48 -11.01
N ARG A 71 9.92 -3.13 -12.21
CA ARG A 71 11.06 -2.21 -12.47
C ARG A 71 12.37 -2.66 -11.79
N MET A 72 12.51 -3.96 -11.53
CA MET A 72 13.64 -4.54 -10.81
C MET A 72 13.85 -5.99 -11.26
N THR A 73 15.11 -6.44 -11.37
CA THR A 73 15.39 -7.85 -11.68
C THR A 73 15.06 -8.75 -10.48
N PRO A 74 14.80 -10.06 -10.68
CA PRO A 74 14.52 -10.99 -9.59
C PRO A 74 15.61 -11.00 -8.51
N GLU A 75 16.88 -10.93 -8.92
CA GLU A 75 18.03 -10.96 -8.01
C GLU A 75 18.06 -9.71 -7.12
N LYS A 76 17.83 -8.52 -7.71
CA LYS A 76 17.75 -7.27 -6.95
C LYS A 76 16.52 -7.20 -6.06
N PHE A 77 15.42 -7.82 -6.49
CA PHE A 77 14.25 -7.94 -5.65
C PHE A 77 14.54 -8.77 -4.39
N ASP A 78 15.22 -9.92 -4.54
CA ASP A 78 15.57 -10.78 -3.41
C ASP A 78 16.58 -10.11 -2.47
N GLU A 79 17.57 -9.38 -3.01
CA GLU A 79 18.46 -8.53 -2.21
C GLU A 79 17.65 -7.51 -1.38
N LEU A 80 16.76 -6.75 -2.02
CA LEU A 80 15.93 -5.75 -1.33
C LEU A 80 15.02 -6.41 -0.27
N LEU A 81 14.44 -7.56 -0.60
CA LEU A 81 13.58 -8.31 0.31
C LEU A 81 14.36 -8.80 1.54
N SER A 82 15.63 -9.17 1.40
CA SER A 82 16.45 -9.60 2.54
C SER A 82 16.64 -8.48 3.57
N ILE A 83 16.74 -7.23 3.12
CA ILE A 83 16.97 -6.06 3.97
C ILE A 83 15.66 -5.52 4.52
N VAL A 84 14.66 -5.32 3.67
CA VAL A 84 13.36 -4.73 4.04
C VAL A 84 12.47 -5.76 4.75
N GLY A 85 12.65 -7.05 4.46
CA GLY A 85 11.80 -8.15 4.91
C GLY A 85 11.59 -8.15 6.42
N LEU A 86 12.66 -7.95 7.19
CA LEU A 86 12.60 -7.90 8.66
C LEU A 86 11.71 -6.76 9.19
N LYS A 87 11.69 -5.60 8.51
CA LYS A 87 10.84 -4.46 8.89
C LYS A 87 9.37 -4.64 8.51
N ILE A 88 9.11 -5.35 7.41
CA ILE A 88 7.75 -5.47 6.86
C ILE A 88 7.06 -6.79 7.22
N GLN A 89 7.80 -7.75 7.79
CA GLN A 89 7.24 -9.05 8.19
C GLN A 89 6.23 -8.86 9.31
N LYS A 90 5.09 -9.56 9.18
CA LYS A 90 4.08 -9.59 10.24
C LYS A 90 4.15 -10.94 10.93
N GLN A 91 4.05 -10.93 12.26
CA GLN A 91 3.98 -12.14 13.07
C GLN A 91 2.80 -13.01 12.64
N SER A 92 3.02 -14.32 12.62
CA SER A 92 1.95 -15.29 12.39
C SER A 92 1.00 -15.27 13.57
N THR A 93 -0.29 -15.33 13.29
CA THR A 93 -1.35 -15.40 14.29
C THR A 93 -2.19 -16.64 14.01
N TRP A 94 -2.68 -17.31 15.07
CA TRP A 94 -3.48 -18.53 14.97
C TRP A 94 -4.71 -18.39 14.06
N PHE A 95 -5.29 -17.19 13.96
CA PHE A 95 -6.54 -16.95 13.25
C PHE A 95 -6.40 -16.86 11.72
N ARG A 96 -5.34 -16.23 11.22
CA ARG A 96 -5.17 -15.96 9.79
C ARG A 96 -3.71 -15.90 9.41
N GLN A 97 -3.36 -16.60 8.33
CA GLN A 97 -2.04 -16.50 7.75
C GLN A 97 -1.77 -15.05 7.30
N PRO A 98 -0.70 -14.40 7.79
CA PRO A 98 -0.34 -13.06 7.37
C PRO A 98 0.02 -13.06 5.88
N ILE A 99 -0.17 -11.91 5.23
CA ILE A 99 0.42 -11.68 3.91
C ILE A 99 1.94 -11.68 4.10
N SER A 100 2.66 -12.45 3.28
CA SER A 100 4.12 -12.55 3.35
C SER A 100 4.78 -11.19 3.08
N ALA A 101 6.00 -11.01 3.58
CA ALA A 101 6.82 -9.84 3.28
C ALA A 101 7.04 -9.68 1.76
N ARG A 102 7.34 -10.79 1.08
CA ARG A 102 7.50 -10.86 -0.39
C ARG A 102 6.29 -10.28 -1.12
N THR A 103 5.09 -10.80 -0.86
CA THR A 103 3.88 -10.32 -1.55
C THR A 103 3.58 -8.85 -1.25
N ARG A 104 3.83 -8.36 -0.04
CA ARG A 104 3.67 -6.93 0.29
C ARG A 104 4.64 -6.06 -0.52
N LEU A 105 5.89 -6.49 -0.64
CA LEU A 105 6.91 -5.78 -1.40
C LEU A 105 6.56 -5.78 -2.90
N GLU A 106 6.18 -6.91 -3.48
CA GLU A 106 5.75 -7.02 -4.88
C GLU A 106 4.58 -6.08 -5.21
N ILE A 107 3.53 -6.07 -4.36
CA ILE A 107 2.39 -5.16 -4.54
C ILE A 107 2.83 -3.70 -4.50
N THR A 108 3.74 -3.36 -3.58
CA THR A 108 4.23 -1.98 -3.41
C THR A 108 5.08 -1.55 -4.60
N LEU A 109 5.98 -2.41 -5.07
CA LEU A 109 6.80 -2.13 -6.24
C LEU A 109 5.96 -2.02 -7.51
N ARG A 110 4.98 -2.91 -7.71
CA ARG A 110 4.04 -2.81 -8.83
C ARG A 110 3.23 -1.50 -8.78
N TYR A 111 2.80 -1.09 -7.59
CA TYR A 111 2.13 0.20 -7.41
C TYR A 111 3.03 1.38 -7.81
N LEU A 112 4.30 1.38 -7.40
CA LEU A 112 5.28 2.40 -7.77
C LEU A 112 5.64 2.37 -9.28
N ALA A 113 5.74 1.17 -9.86
CA ALA A 113 6.15 0.94 -11.24
C ALA A 113 5.12 1.43 -12.27
N SER A 114 3.83 1.25 -11.97
CA SER A 114 2.74 1.49 -12.92
C SER A 114 1.73 2.54 -12.48
N GLY A 115 1.72 2.94 -11.20
CA GLY A 115 0.67 3.79 -10.65
C GLY A 115 -0.71 3.11 -10.59
N ASP A 116 -0.72 1.77 -10.55
CA ASP A 116 -1.94 0.96 -10.64
C ASP A 116 -2.96 1.30 -9.55
N SER A 117 -4.25 1.21 -9.89
CA SER A 117 -5.29 1.38 -8.88
C SER A 117 -5.24 0.24 -7.85
N LEU A 118 -5.49 0.55 -6.58
CA LEU A 118 -5.50 -0.47 -5.52
C LEU A 118 -6.58 -1.55 -5.71
N THR A 119 -7.62 -1.24 -6.50
CA THR A 119 -8.64 -2.19 -6.90
C THR A 119 -8.08 -3.22 -7.90
N SER A 120 -7.28 -2.76 -8.87
CA SER A 120 -6.58 -3.64 -9.82
C SER A 120 -5.63 -4.60 -9.06
N LEU A 121 -4.80 -4.05 -8.18
CA LEU A 121 -3.89 -4.84 -7.34
C LEU A 121 -4.61 -5.86 -6.46
N GLN A 122 -5.81 -5.52 -5.96
CA GLN A 122 -6.61 -6.46 -5.18
C GLN A 122 -6.97 -7.72 -5.98
N TYR A 123 -7.40 -7.54 -7.23
CA TYR A 123 -7.78 -8.68 -8.08
C TYR A 123 -6.55 -9.48 -8.50
N LEU A 124 -5.48 -8.79 -8.89
CA LEU A 124 -4.24 -9.43 -9.35
C LEU A 124 -3.56 -10.29 -8.26
N TYR A 125 -3.44 -9.75 -7.05
CA TYR A 125 -2.72 -10.43 -5.96
C TYR A 125 -3.64 -11.19 -4.99
N GLY A 126 -4.96 -11.06 -5.13
CA GLY A 126 -5.91 -11.64 -4.18
C GLY A 126 -5.76 -11.06 -2.78
N VAL A 127 -5.48 -9.76 -2.67
CA VAL A 127 -5.30 -9.05 -1.39
C VAL A 127 -6.33 -7.91 -1.28
N PRO A 128 -7.17 -7.86 -0.24
CA PRO A 128 -8.17 -6.81 -0.11
C PRO A 128 -7.58 -5.39 -0.16
N LYS A 129 -8.20 -4.48 -0.92
CA LYS A 129 -7.77 -3.08 -1.09
C LYS A 129 -7.53 -2.37 0.24
N ASN A 130 -8.42 -2.56 1.21
CA ASN A 130 -8.27 -1.97 2.54
C ASN A 130 -7.01 -2.46 3.27
N THR A 131 -6.58 -3.70 3.01
CA THR A 131 -5.36 -4.25 3.58
C THR A 131 -4.13 -3.66 2.88
N ILE A 132 -4.19 -3.50 1.56
CA ILE A 132 -3.14 -2.83 0.77
C ILE A 132 -2.93 -1.41 1.30
N LEU A 133 -4.00 -0.63 1.45
CA LEU A 133 -3.94 0.73 2.00
C LEU A 133 -3.23 0.81 3.36
N VAL A 134 -3.40 -0.19 4.21
CA VAL A 134 -2.82 -0.18 5.56
C VAL A 134 -1.32 -0.49 5.56
N PHE A 135 -0.85 -1.42 4.72
CA PHE A 135 0.57 -1.79 4.71
C PHE A 135 1.40 -0.97 3.72
N LEU A 136 0.80 -0.44 2.64
CA LEU A 136 1.51 0.30 1.61
C LEU A 136 2.39 1.42 2.17
N PRO A 137 1.89 2.37 3.00
CA PRO A 137 2.75 3.41 3.56
C PRO A 137 3.86 2.83 4.44
N LYS A 138 3.60 1.75 5.18
CA LYS A 138 4.61 1.11 6.04
C LYS A 138 5.75 0.51 5.23
N VAL A 139 5.43 -0.12 4.10
CA VAL A 139 6.43 -0.69 3.19
C VAL A 139 7.21 0.43 2.50
N LEU A 140 6.54 1.50 2.06
CA LEU A 140 7.20 2.67 1.47
C LEU A 140 8.18 3.32 2.45
N THR A 141 7.79 3.53 3.71
CA THR A 141 8.70 4.03 4.75
C THR A 141 9.88 3.08 4.95
N ALA A 142 9.63 1.77 5.04
CA ALA A 142 10.71 0.79 5.22
C ALA A 142 11.69 0.79 4.04
N ILE A 143 11.20 0.92 2.80
CA ILE A 143 12.04 1.06 1.60
C ILE A 143 12.83 2.36 1.66
N SER A 144 12.19 3.49 1.99
CA SER A 144 12.85 4.79 2.09
C SER A 144 13.98 4.79 3.11
N ASP A 145 13.75 4.21 4.29
CA ASP A 145 14.77 4.11 5.34
C ASP A 145 15.99 3.30 4.86
N VAL A 146 15.74 2.19 4.16
CA VAL A 146 16.81 1.30 3.67
C VAL A 146 17.56 1.95 2.52
N LEU A 147 16.86 2.61 1.60
CA LEU A 147 17.47 3.25 0.44
C LEU A 147 18.18 4.56 0.79
N GLN A 148 17.89 5.18 1.94
CA GLN A 148 18.55 6.40 2.37
C GLN A 148 20.08 6.25 2.44
N SER A 149 20.60 5.07 2.80
CA SER A 149 22.04 4.80 2.80
C SER A 149 22.66 4.68 1.40
N PHE A 150 21.85 4.37 0.38
CA PHE A 150 22.29 4.17 -1.00
C PHE A 150 22.11 5.42 -1.88
N ILE A 151 21.17 6.30 -1.54
CA ILE A 151 20.93 7.55 -2.26
C ILE A 151 22.02 8.57 -1.90
N LYS A 152 23.12 8.58 -2.67
CA LYS A 152 24.18 9.59 -2.57
C LYS A 152 23.74 10.98 -3.05
N VAL A 153 22.64 11.09 -3.79
CA VAL A 153 22.24 12.31 -4.51
C VAL A 153 20.81 12.71 -4.15
N LEU A 154 20.60 13.32 -2.98
CA LEU A 154 19.47 14.24 -2.76
C LEU A 154 19.52 15.08 -1.46
N LEU A 155 20.67 15.16 -0.77
CA LEU A 155 20.82 16.13 0.33
C LEU A 155 21.10 17.58 -0.16
N LYS A 156 21.11 17.83 -1.47
CA LYS A 156 21.26 19.18 -2.05
C LYS A 156 19.95 19.88 -2.45
N LEU A 157 18.78 19.29 -2.21
CA LEU A 157 17.48 19.91 -2.49
C LEU A 157 16.68 20.23 -1.21
N LYS A 158 17.37 20.44 -0.08
CA LYS A 158 16.87 21.28 1.01
C LYS A 158 17.38 22.71 0.80
N LEU A 159 16.95 23.37 -0.27
CA LEU A 159 17.16 24.80 -0.52
C LEU A 159 16.35 25.15 -1.77
N PHE A 160 15.02 25.18 -1.65
CA PHE A 160 14.08 26.05 -2.35
C PHE A 160 12.72 25.92 -1.65
#